data_AF-A0AAN7EDS9-F1
#
_entry.id   AF-A0AAN7EDS9-F1
#
_cell.length_a   1.000
_cell.length_b   1.000
_cell.length_c   1.000
_cell.angle_alpha   90.00
_cell.angle_beta   90.00
_cell.angle_gamma   90.00
#
_symmetry.space_group_name_H-M   'P 1'
#
loop_
_entity.id
_entity.type
_entity.pdbx_description
1 polymer ?
#
loop_
_entity_poly.entity_id
_entity_poly.type
_entity_poly.pdbx_seq_one_letter_code
_entity_poly.pdbx_strand_id
1 'polypeptide(L)'
;MSNNKNKGEGDGEGCVVVPVINVRRGRMWKQRQATWLLYHVGVDATSLVFADEVNWESLMMAGQLSIVVVGQDILRTNSEVGPQCTVLTDNYCEEAYDLLQTPVLKKLLLAGILLDTQNLKTYDKSSMTRDSEAV
;
A
#
# COMPACT_ATOMS: atom_id res chain seq x y z
N MET A 1 25.09 30.33 39.36
CA MET A 1 24.44 29.02 39.60
C MET A 1 22.95 29.26 39.72
N SER A 2 22.20 29.01 38.64
CA SER A 2 20.75 28.82 38.71
C SER A 2 20.45 27.52 37.97
N ASN A 3 20.21 26.47 38.74
CA ASN A 3 19.63 25.22 38.27
C ASN A 3 18.18 25.50 37.90
N ASN A 4 17.78 25.17 36.67
CA ASN A 4 16.43 24.68 36.47
C ASN A 4 16.45 23.59 35.40
N LYS A 5 16.53 22.34 35.90
CA LYS A 5 16.38 21.11 35.14
C LYS A 5 14.89 20.81 34.95
N ASN A 6 14.58 20.24 33.80
CA ASN A 6 13.43 19.40 33.48
C ASN A 6 12.08 20.09 33.22
N LYS A 7 11.86 20.42 31.95
CA LYS A 7 10.62 20.11 31.23
C LYS A 7 11.08 19.45 29.93
N GLY A 8 11.18 18.13 29.90
CA GLY A 8 10.04 17.27 29.61
C GLY A 8 10.22 16.88 28.15
N GLU A 9 10.90 15.75 27.94
CA GLU A 9 11.00 15.09 26.64
C GLU A 9 9.58 14.96 26.09
N GLY A 10 9.31 15.68 25.00
CA GLY A 10 8.09 15.48 24.25
C GLY A 10 8.18 14.08 23.66
N ASP A 11 7.41 13.16 24.24
CA ASP A 11 7.07 11.89 23.63
C ASP A 11 6.69 12.18 22.18
N GLY A 12 7.51 11.71 21.24
CA GLY A 12 7.18 11.76 19.82
C GLY A 12 5.91 10.95 19.62
N GLU A 13 4.78 11.63 19.48
CA GLU A 13 3.50 11.03 19.16
C GLU A 13 3.68 10.20 17.88
N GLY A 14 3.78 8.89 18.04
CA GLY A 14 4.11 7.98 16.95
C GLY A 14 3.02 8.02 15.89
N CYS A 15 3.38 8.33 14.65
CA CYS A 15 2.46 8.25 13.53
C CYS A 15 2.21 6.76 13.18
N VAL A 16 0.95 6.33 13.25
CA VAL A 16 0.55 4.97 12.82
C VAL A 16 -0.08 5.07 11.44
N VAL A 17 0.51 4.38 10.47
CA VAL A 17 -0.05 4.24 9.12
C VAL A 17 -0.82 2.94 9.04
N VAL A 18 -2.11 3.01 8.68
CA VAL A 18 -3.00 1.86 8.55
C VAL A 18 -3.46 1.73 7.10
N PRO A 19 -3.19 0.61 6.40
CA PRO A 19 -3.73 0.39 5.07
C PRO A 19 -5.24 0.14 5.16
N VAL A 20 -6.03 0.95 4.45
CA VAL A 20 -7.49 0.84 4.44
C VAL A 20 -7.98 0.44 3.05
N ILE A 21 -8.75 -0.64 2.97
CA ILE A 21 -9.39 -1.05 1.73
C ILE A 21 -10.62 -0.16 1.51
N ASN A 22 -10.61 0.63 0.43
CA ASN A 22 -11.68 1.57 0.10
C ASN A 22 -12.96 0.88 -0.46
N VAL A 23 -13.40 -0.18 0.19
CA VAL A 23 -14.68 -0.86 -0.05
C VAL A 23 -15.33 -1.14 1.29
N ARG A 24 -16.66 -1.34 1.30
CA ARG A 24 -17.32 -1.87 2.51
C ARG A 24 -16.95 -3.33 2.71
N ARG A 25 -16.69 -3.78 3.94
CA ARG A 25 -16.37 -5.20 4.21
C ARG A 25 -17.40 -6.14 3.60
N GLY A 26 -18.69 -5.83 3.81
CA GLY A 26 -19.82 -6.60 3.26
C GLY A 26 -19.93 -6.61 1.73
N ARG A 27 -19.08 -5.87 1.00
CA ARG A 27 -18.99 -5.92 -0.48
C ARG A 27 -17.74 -6.64 -0.98
N MET A 28 -16.77 -6.96 -0.12
CA MET A 28 -15.51 -7.56 -0.51
C MET A 28 -15.69 -8.92 -1.23
N TRP A 29 -16.66 -9.73 -0.81
CA TRP A 29 -16.95 -11.03 -1.43
C TRP A 29 -17.34 -10.94 -2.92
N LYS A 30 -17.76 -9.77 -3.40
CA LYS A 30 -18.03 -9.54 -4.83
C LYS A 30 -16.73 -9.43 -5.65
N GLN A 31 -15.61 -9.09 -5.01
CA GLN A 31 -14.28 -8.98 -5.61
C GLN A 31 -13.56 -10.33 -5.56
N ARG A 32 -14.07 -11.33 -6.29
CA ARG A 32 -13.61 -12.72 -6.23
C ARG A 32 -12.09 -12.87 -6.43
N GLN A 33 -11.51 -12.12 -7.38
CA GLN A 33 -10.07 -12.16 -7.64
C GLN A 33 -9.25 -11.66 -6.44
N ALA A 34 -9.64 -10.53 -5.85
CA ALA A 34 -8.97 -9.97 -4.69
C ALA A 34 -9.13 -10.85 -3.44
N THR A 35 -10.34 -11.38 -3.19
CA THR A 35 -10.58 -12.32 -2.09
C THR A 35 -9.76 -13.60 -2.24
N TRP A 36 -9.73 -14.17 -3.45
CA TRP A 36 -8.93 -15.35 -3.75
C TRP A 36 -7.44 -15.09 -3.53
N LEU A 37 -6.92 -13.96 -4.01
CA LEU A 37 -5.53 -13.57 -3.84
C LEU A 37 -5.15 -13.46 -2.36
N LEU A 38 -5.91 -12.70 -1.58
CA LEU A 38 -5.65 -12.49 -0.14
C LEU A 38 -5.63 -13.82 0.62
N TYR A 39 -6.60 -14.69 0.35
CA TYR A 39 -6.64 -16.04 0.92
C TYR A 39 -5.38 -16.84 0.56
N HIS A 40 -4.95 -16.83 -0.71
CA HIS A 40 -3.78 -17.59 -1.16
C HIS A 40 -2.44 -17.02 -0.70
N VAL A 41 -2.35 -15.71 -0.44
CA VAL A 41 -1.13 -15.12 0.15
C VAL A 41 -1.09 -15.25 1.67
N GLY A 42 -2.13 -15.81 2.30
CA GLY A 42 -2.19 -16.02 3.75
C GLY A 42 -2.58 -14.78 4.55
N VAL A 43 -3.23 -13.80 3.92
CA VAL A 43 -3.77 -12.63 4.61
C VAL A 43 -5.15 -12.99 5.14
N ASP A 44 -5.31 -12.93 6.46
CA ASP A 44 -6.62 -13.09 7.08
C ASP A 44 -7.51 -11.90 6.73
N ALA A 45 -8.70 -12.16 6.20
CA ALA A 45 -9.67 -11.12 5.90
C ALA A 45 -10.06 -10.32 7.16
N THR A 46 -9.99 -10.92 8.35
CA THR A 46 -10.32 -10.22 9.60
C THR A 46 -9.26 -9.21 10.03
N SER A 47 -8.01 -9.34 9.56
CA SER A 47 -6.92 -8.41 9.88
C SER A 47 -6.89 -7.17 8.97
N LEU A 48 -7.76 -7.11 7.96
CA LEU A 48 -7.87 -5.98 7.03
C LEU A 48 -8.86 -4.95 7.58
N VAL A 49 -8.53 -3.66 7.41
CA VAL A 49 -9.41 -2.54 7.78
C VAL A 49 -10.14 -2.05 6.54
N PHE A 50 -11.47 -1.93 6.63
CA PHE A 50 -12.33 -1.48 5.54
C PHE A 50 -12.87 -0.06 5.77
N ALA A 51 -13.28 0.60 4.69
CA ALA A 51 -13.72 2.00 4.72
C ALA A 51 -14.90 2.27 5.66
N ASP A 52 -15.76 1.29 5.90
CA ASP A 52 -16.91 1.38 6.81
C ASP A 52 -16.56 1.09 8.29
N GLU A 53 -15.31 0.75 8.60
CA GLU A 53 -14.85 0.42 9.94
C GLU A 53 -14.05 1.53 10.60
N VAL A 54 -13.66 2.55 9.82
CA VAL A 54 -12.91 3.69 10.33
C VAL A 54 -13.86 4.85 10.59
N ASN A 55 -13.77 5.39 11.81
CA ASN A 55 -14.53 6.58 12.20
C ASN A 55 -13.82 7.85 11.69
N TRP A 56 -14.02 8.14 10.41
CA TRP A 56 -13.42 9.31 9.75
C TRP A 56 -13.79 10.62 10.42
N GLU A 57 -15.06 10.78 10.81
CA GLU A 57 -15.58 12.01 11.40
C GLU A 57 -14.86 12.34 12.71
N SER A 58 -14.74 11.38 13.62
CA SER A 58 -14.04 11.62 14.88
C SER A 58 -12.54 11.90 14.69
N LEU A 59 -11.88 11.20 13.76
CA LEU A 59 -10.46 11.45 13.45
C LEU A 59 -10.24 12.84 12.83
N MET A 60 -11.15 13.29 11.96
CA MET A 60 -11.12 14.64 11.39
C MET A 60 -11.36 15.71 12.47
N MET A 61 -12.37 15.52 13.31
CA MET A 61 -12.70 16.47 14.38
C MET A 61 -11.61 16.59 15.44
N ALA A 62 -10.87 15.50 15.70
CA ALA A 62 -9.71 15.50 16.58
C ALA A 62 -8.44 16.10 15.94
N GLY A 63 -8.45 16.38 14.64
CA GLY A 63 -7.25 16.85 13.91
C GLY A 63 -6.16 15.78 13.76
N GLN A 64 -6.51 14.50 13.92
CA GLN A 64 -5.57 13.37 13.92
C GLN A 64 -5.58 12.60 12.59
N LEU A 65 -6.31 13.07 11.58
CA LEU A 65 -6.43 12.39 10.29
C LEU A 65 -5.51 13.00 9.23
N SER A 66 -4.57 12.20 8.74
CA SER A 66 -3.85 12.45 7.49
C SER A 66 -4.12 11.30 6.53
N ILE A 67 -4.73 11.57 5.38
CA ILE A 67 -5.05 10.56 4.36
C ILE A 67 -4.06 10.70 3.21
N VAL A 68 -3.37 9.61 2.88
CA VAL A 68 -2.59 9.47 1.65
C VAL A 68 -3.28 8.44 0.77
N VAL A 69 -3.77 8.87 -0.39
CA VAL A 69 -4.36 7.95 -1.38
C VAL A 69 -3.27 7.50 -2.33
N VAL A 70 -2.74 6.29 -2.14
CA VAL A 70 -1.72 5.76 -3.06
C VAL A 70 -2.41 5.37 -4.37
N GLY A 71 -2.26 6.22 -5.38
CA GLY A 71 -2.82 6.05 -6.72
C GLY A 71 -1.82 6.40 -7.82
N GLN A 72 -2.25 6.25 -9.07
CA GLN A 72 -1.46 6.54 -10.27
C GLN A 72 -1.08 8.03 -10.38
N ASP A 73 -1.72 8.91 -9.62
CA ASP A 73 -1.52 10.35 -9.48
C ASP A 73 -0.42 10.72 -8.48
N ILE A 74 -0.28 9.96 -7.37
CA ILE A 74 0.85 10.11 -6.43
C ILE A 74 2.10 9.39 -6.94
N LEU A 75 1.93 8.26 -7.64
CA LEU A 75 3.03 7.43 -8.16
C LEU A 75 3.60 7.90 -9.52
N ARG A 76 3.28 9.13 -9.98
CA ARG A 76 3.72 9.64 -11.29
C ARG A 76 5.24 9.88 -11.32
N THR A 77 5.99 8.91 -11.82
CA THR A 77 7.34 9.12 -12.35
C THR A 77 7.25 9.30 -13.86
N ASN A 78 7.38 10.54 -14.31
CA ASN A 78 7.87 10.91 -15.66
C ASN A 78 7.29 10.15 -16.87
N SER A 79 5.97 10.07 -16.99
CA SER A 79 5.22 9.75 -18.23
C SER A 79 5.16 8.29 -18.72
N GLU A 80 5.59 7.29 -17.95
CA GLU A 80 5.33 5.88 -18.26
C GLU A 80 4.23 5.30 -17.36
N VAL A 81 3.12 4.90 -17.96
CA VAL A 81 1.93 4.37 -17.26
C VAL A 81 2.09 2.86 -17.10
N GLY A 82 2.94 2.45 -16.15
CA GLY A 82 3.07 1.04 -15.74
C GLY A 82 2.07 0.66 -14.62
N PRO A 83 1.91 -0.64 -14.32
CA PRO A 83 1.18 -1.11 -13.14
C PRO A 83 1.70 -0.44 -11.86
N GLN A 84 0.81 -0.03 -10.95
CA GLN A 84 1.20 0.65 -9.70
C GLN A 84 2.10 -0.23 -8.84
N CYS A 85 1.92 -1.56 -8.90
CA CYS A 85 2.78 -2.51 -8.19
C CYS A 85 4.22 -2.52 -8.71
N THR A 86 4.45 -2.25 -10.00
CA THR A 86 5.80 -2.11 -10.57
C THR A 86 6.49 -0.86 -10.01
N VAL A 87 5.78 0.28 -9.97
CA VAL A 87 6.33 1.52 -9.41
C VAL A 87 6.66 1.36 -7.93
N LEU A 88 5.82 0.66 -7.17
CA LEU A 88 6.11 0.36 -5.76
C LEU A 88 7.35 -0.53 -5.62
N THR A 89 7.49 -1.58 -6.43
CA THR A 89 8.70 -2.43 -6.40
C THR A 89 9.95 -1.62 -6.72
N ASP A 90 9.90 -0.77 -7.76
CA ASP A 90 11.00 0.07 -8.22
C ASP A 90 11.44 1.08 -7.14
N ASN A 91 10.49 1.81 -6.56
CA ASN A 91 10.78 2.83 -5.54
C ASN A 91 11.42 2.27 -4.26
N TYR A 92 11.16 1.01 -3.92
CA TYR A 92 11.65 0.39 -2.69
C TYR A 92 12.75 -0.65 -2.92
N CYS A 93 13.18 -0.89 -4.16
CA CYS A 93 14.17 -1.93 -4.46
C CYS A 93 15.56 -1.61 -3.90
N GLU A 94 15.92 -0.33 -3.79
CA GLU A 94 17.19 0.10 -3.19
C GLU A 94 17.06 0.35 -1.69
N GLU A 95 16.00 1.03 -1.25
CA GLU A 95 15.89 1.52 0.13
C GLU A 95 15.25 0.53 1.11
N ALA A 96 14.43 -0.40 0.61
CA ALA A 96 13.67 -1.34 1.46
C ALA A 96 13.57 -2.74 0.83
N TYR A 97 14.65 -3.23 0.24
CA TYR A 97 14.70 -4.54 -0.41
C TYR A 97 14.23 -5.69 0.49
N ASP A 98 14.65 -5.69 1.76
CA ASP A 98 14.27 -6.72 2.73
C ASP A 98 12.75 -6.77 2.94
N LEU A 99 12.08 -5.61 2.90
CA LEU A 99 10.62 -5.54 2.98
C LEU A 99 9.99 -6.22 1.76
N LEU A 100 10.52 -5.97 0.55
CA LEU A 100 10.08 -6.60 -0.69
C LEU A 100 10.30 -8.13 -0.70
N GLN A 101 11.27 -8.65 0.06
CA GLN A 101 11.47 -10.09 0.22
C GLN A 101 10.44 -10.75 1.15
N THR A 102 9.58 -9.99 1.82
CA THR A 102 8.49 -10.55 2.62
C THR A 102 7.58 -11.39 1.72
N PRO A 103 7.39 -12.70 1.97
CA PRO A 103 6.71 -13.59 1.03
C PRO A 103 5.29 -13.16 0.66
N VAL A 104 4.56 -12.60 1.62
CA VAL A 104 3.19 -12.09 1.40
C VAL A 104 3.21 -10.87 0.49
N LEU A 105 4.09 -9.90 0.78
CA LEU A 105 4.19 -8.66 0.00
C LEU A 105 4.66 -8.94 -1.42
N LYS A 106 5.67 -9.78 -1.59
CA LYS A 106 6.18 -10.19 -2.91
C LYS A 106 5.07 -10.81 -3.78
N LYS A 107 4.27 -11.72 -3.20
CA LYS A 107 3.15 -12.36 -3.93
C LYS A 107 2.04 -11.37 -4.27
N LEU A 108 1.74 -10.41 -3.39
CA LEU A 108 0.74 -9.38 -3.64
C LEU A 108 1.17 -8.44 -4.78
N LEU A 109 2.42 -7.97 -4.75
CA LEU A 109 2.98 -7.10 -5.80
C LEU A 109 2.99 -7.83 -7.15
N LEU A 110 3.50 -9.06 -7.18
CA LEU A 110 3.50 -9.88 -8.40
C LEU A 110 2.09 -10.10 -8.95
N ALA A 111 1.14 -10.47 -8.10
CA ALA A 111 -0.24 -10.68 -8.53
C ALA A 111 -0.88 -9.40 -9.08
N GLY A 112 -0.59 -8.24 -8.49
CA GLY A 112 -1.03 -6.95 -9.01
C GLY A 112 -0.49 -6.70 -10.42
N ILE A 113 0.82 -6.87 -10.62
CA ILE A 113 1.47 -6.73 -11.94
C ILE A 113 0.82 -7.68 -12.96
N LEU A 114 0.66 -8.96 -12.61
CA LEU A 114 0.10 -9.95 -13.54
C LEU A 114 -1.40 -9.72 -13.83
N LEU A 115 -2.19 -9.25 -12.86
CA LEU A 115 -3.60 -8.94 -13.09
C LEU A 115 -3.75 -7.73 -14.02
N ASP A 116 -2.98 -6.67 -13.79
CA ASP A 116 -3.04 -5.43 -14.58
C ASP A 116 -2.51 -5.64 -16.01
N THR A 117 -1.49 -6.49 -16.18
CA THR A 117 -0.87 -6.77 -17.49
C THR A 117 -1.47 -7.95 -18.24
N GLN A 118 -2.54 -8.56 -17.70
CA GLN A 118 -3.12 -9.81 -18.19
C GLN A 118 -2.08 -10.94 -18.38
N ASN A 119 -1.23 -11.11 -17.37
CA ASN A 119 -0.08 -12.01 -17.38
C ASN A 119 0.91 -11.62 -18.48
N LEU A 120 1.30 -10.34 -18.49
CA LEU A 120 2.26 -9.75 -19.43
C LEU A 120 1.83 -9.84 -20.91
N LYS A 121 0.52 -9.92 -21.18
CA LYS A 121 -0.05 -10.02 -22.54
C LYS A 121 -0.52 -8.68 -23.12
N THR A 122 -0.74 -7.65 -22.30
CA THR A 122 -1.09 -6.32 -22.82
C THR A 122 0.19 -5.61 -23.27
N TYR A 123 0.50 -5.75 -24.57
CA TYR A 123 1.71 -5.29 -25.24
C TYR A 123 1.69 -3.78 -25.56
N ASP A 124 1.87 -2.89 -24.57
CA ASP A 124 2.23 -1.50 -24.85
C ASP A 124 3.73 -1.27 -24.64
N LYS A 125 4.38 -0.81 -25.72
CA LYS A 125 5.83 -0.90 -26.01
C LYS A 125 6.79 -0.13 -25.09
N SER A 126 6.31 0.53 -24.03
CA SER A 126 7.17 1.27 -23.08
C SER A 126 7.20 0.70 -21.65
N SER A 127 6.22 -0.13 -21.25
CA SER A 127 6.12 -0.63 -19.86
C SER A 127 6.99 -1.86 -19.57
N MET A 128 7.45 -2.58 -20.61
CA MET A 128 7.88 -3.97 -20.48
C MET A 128 9.21 -4.21 -19.73
N THR A 129 10.21 -3.32 -19.83
CA THR A 129 11.53 -3.62 -19.25
C THR A 129 11.44 -3.70 -17.73
N ARG A 130 10.79 -2.72 -17.10
CA ARG A 130 10.65 -2.63 -15.64
C ARG A 130 9.68 -3.65 -15.06
N ASP A 131 8.57 -3.94 -15.76
CA ASP A 131 7.62 -4.98 -15.33
C ASP A 131 8.27 -6.37 -15.31
N SER A 132 9.15 -6.68 -16.28
CA SER A 132 9.86 -7.96 -16.32
C SER A 132 10.99 -8.07 -15.29
N GLU A 133 11.61 -6.96 -14.91
CA GLU A 133 12.66 -6.90 -13.87
C GLU A 133 12.07 -6.97 -12.45
N ALA A 134 10.80 -6.56 -12.28
CA ALA A 134 10.10 -6.56 -11.01
C ALA A 134 9.52 -7.94 -10.60
N VAL A 135 9.48 -8.92 -11.49
CA VAL A 135 9.00 -10.30 -11.26
C VAL A 135 10.16 -11.24 -10.93
#